data_AF-A0A436QQH4-F1
#
_entry.id   AF-A0A436QQH4-F1
#
_cell.length_a   1.000
_cell.length_b   1.000
_cell.length_c   1.000
_cell.angle_alpha   90.00
_cell.angle_beta   90.00
_cell.angle_gamma   90.00
#
_symmetry.space_group_name_H-M   'P 1'
#
loop_
_entity.id
_entity.type
_entity.pdbx_description
1 polymer ?
#
loop_
_entity_poly.entity_id
_entity_poly.type
_entity_poly.pdbx_seq_one_letter_code
_entity_poly.pdbx_strand_id
1 'polypeptide(L)'
;MVPSFPRNWLVRENPGRIPASFGKFDIGTIALSAVGLAAWTFFPASLATGALLIAGAVFNSVRLARWAGDRTLGDPLVLILHIAFVFAPLGLLLAGLTVLAPGVVPAAAGIHAFAVGAVACMTLAVMTRASLGYTGRELAAGAGTRAIFVAIVIAAILRIAAAMAPGAPILLHVSAALWVTAFVGYAVFFGGMLTRPRRQARN
;
A
#
# COMPACT_ATOMS: atom_id res chain seq x y z
N MET A 1 5.23 5.52 10.06
CA MET A 1 3.76 5.40 9.88
C MET A 1 3.31 3.95 9.96
N VAL A 2 3.71 3.09 9.00
CA VAL A 2 3.27 1.68 8.99
C VAL A 2 3.61 0.91 10.27
N PRO A 3 4.80 1.02 10.90
CA PRO A 3 5.04 0.34 12.20
C PRO A 3 4.54 1.12 13.43
N SER A 4 4.27 2.42 13.31
CA SER A 4 3.92 3.27 14.46
C SER A 4 2.44 3.16 14.83
N PHE A 5 1.54 3.14 13.84
CA PHE A 5 0.10 2.99 14.12
C PHE A 5 -0.29 1.63 14.72
N PRO A 6 0.23 0.48 14.22
CA PRO A 6 0.03 -0.82 14.82
C PRO A 6 0.55 -0.87 16.24
N ARG A 7 1.71 -0.27 16.54
CA ARG A 7 2.25 -0.22 17.90
C ARG A 7 1.27 0.45 18.85
N ASN A 8 0.77 1.64 18.50
CA ASN A 8 -0.15 2.38 19.35
C ASN A 8 -1.48 1.65 19.56
N TRP A 9 -2.00 1.00 18.51
CA TRP A 9 -3.23 0.22 18.59
C TRP A 9 -3.04 -1.07 19.41
N LEU A 10 -1.98 -1.85 19.15
CA LEU A 10 -1.70 -3.13 19.82
C LEU A 10 -1.46 -2.95 21.33
N VAL A 11 -0.79 -1.88 21.73
CA VAL A 11 -0.58 -1.59 23.17
C VAL A 11 -1.91 -1.39 23.91
N ARG A 12 -2.93 -0.86 23.23
CA ARG A 12 -4.24 -0.55 23.83
C ARG A 12 -5.25 -1.68 23.70
N GLU A 13 -5.33 -2.30 22.52
CA GLU A 13 -6.45 -3.19 22.15
C GLU A 13 -6.07 -4.68 22.10
N ASN A 14 -4.79 -5.01 21.89
CA ASN A 14 -4.34 -6.41 21.76
C ASN A 14 -2.87 -6.57 22.20
N PRO A 15 -2.58 -6.48 23.52
CA PRO A 15 -1.22 -6.54 24.05
C PRO A 15 -0.47 -7.82 23.63
N GLY A 16 0.85 -7.75 23.50
CA GLY A 16 1.70 -8.89 23.09
C GLY A 16 2.86 -8.46 22.18
N ARG A 17 3.19 -9.28 21.15
CA ARG A 17 4.18 -8.92 20.11
C ARG A 17 3.88 -7.56 19.48
N ILE A 18 4.80 -6.61 19.64
CA ILE A 18 4.73 -5.27 19.05
C ILE A 18 5.64 -5.15 17.81
N PRO A 19 5.37 -4.18 16.91
CA PRO A 19 6.21 -3.92 15.76
C PRO A 19 7.66 -3.63 16.16
N ALA A 20 8.62 -4.19 15.44
CA ALA A 20 10.03 -3.88 15.65
C ALA A 20 10.31 -2.39 15.42
N SER A 21 11.23 -1.82 16.20
CA SER A 21 11.71 -0.46 16.00
C SER A 21 12.51 -0.33 14.71
N PHE A 22 12.52 0.89 14.17
CA PHE A 22 13.34 1.23 13.01
C PHE A 22 14.83 1.11 13.36
N GLY A 23 15.61 0.45 12.51
CA GLY A 23 17.04 0.26 12.75
C GLY A 23 17.87 0.08 11.49
N LYS A 24 19.12 -0.40 11.65
CA LYS A 24 20.10 -0.55 10.56
C LYS A 24 19.59 -1.43 9.41
N PHE A 25 18.84 -2.50 9.72
CA PHE A 25 18.22 -3.35 8.71
C PHE A 25 17.22 -2.58 7.82
N ASP A 26 16.43 -1.69 8.41
CA ASP A 26 15.47 -0.87 7.67
C ASP A 26 16.18 0.12 6.74
N ILE A 27 17.26 0.76 7.22
CA ILE A 27 18.10 1.65 6.42
C ILE A 27 18.72 0.89 5.23
N GLY A 28 19.33 -0.27 5.49
CA GLY A 28 19.92 -1.10 4.45
C GLY A 28 18.90 -1.56 3.40
N THR A 29 17.70 -1.94 3.84
CA THR A 29 16.61 -2.32 2.92
C THR A 29 16.15 -1.15 2.06
N ILE A 30 16.00 0.04 2.64
CA ILE A 30 15.62 1.25 1.90
C ILE A 30 16.70 1.61 0.88
N ALA A 31 17.97 1.62 1.30
CA ALA A 31 19.10 1.91 0.41
C ALA A 31 19.17 0.89 -0.75
N LEU A 32 19.06 -0.41 -0.45
CA LEU A 32 19.02 -1.47 -1.46
C LEU A 32 17.88 -1.26 -2.46
N SER A 33 16.68 -0.93 -1.96
CA SER A 33 15.51 -0.68 -2.82
C SER A 33 15.71 0.55 -3.71
N ALA A 34 16.26 1.63 -3.16
CA ALA A 34 16.54 2.85 -3.91
C ALA A 34 17.61 2.63 -4.99
N VAL A 35 18.70 1.93 -4.66
CA VAL A 35 19.74 1.55 -5.63
C VAL A 35 19.16 0.64 -6.70
N GLY A 36 18.35 -0.36 -6.34
CA GLY A 36 17.69 -1.25 -7.30
C GLY A 36 16.77 -0.49 -8.27
N LEU A 37 15.97 0.46 -7.77
CA LEU A 37 15.09 1.30 -8.60
C LEU A 37 15.87 2.27 -9.50
N ALA A 38 16.96 2.85 -8.99
CA ALA A 38 17.85 3.68 -9.80
C ALA A 38 18.52 2.84 -10.91
N ALA A 39 19.04 1.67 -10.57
CA ALA A 39 19.59 0.72 -11.54
C ALA A 39 18.54 0.28 -12.56
N TRP A 40 17.28 0.14 -12.17
CA TRP A 40 16.18 -0.17 -13.10
C TRP A 40 15.88 0.97 -14.07
N THR A 41 16.05 2.21 -13.63
CA THR A 41 15.86 3.38 -14.49
C THR A 41 16.96 3.50 -15.54
N PHE A 42 18.23 3.31 -15.15
CA PHE A 42 19.38 3.53 -16.04
C PHE A 42 19.84 2.26 -16.78
N PHE A 43 19.65 1.09 -16.19
CA PHE A 43 20.09 -0.22 -16.70
C PHE A 43 18.97 -1.27 -16.61
N PRO A 44 17.82 -1.05 -17.28
CA PRO A 44 16.61 -1.86 -17.13
C PRO A 44 16.76 -3.32 -17.58
N ALA A 45 17.72 -3.63 -18.45
CA ALA A 45 17.96 -4.97 -18.99
C ALA A 45 19.06 -5.76 -18.24
N SER A 46 19.73 -5.14 -17.26
CA SER A 46 20.85 -5.78 -16.56
C SER A 46 20.37 -6.83 -15.55
N LEU A 47 20.89 -8.05 -15.63
CA LEU A 47 20.59 -9.11 -14.65
C LEU A 47 20.91 -8.69 -13.21
N ALA A 48 21.95 -7.87 -13.01
CA ALA A 48 22.30 -7.33 -11.70
C ALA A 48 21.18 -6.43 -11.15
N THR A 49 20.56 -5.60 -12.00
CA THR A 49 19.38 -4.81 -11.64
C THR A 49 18.22 -5.70 -11.19
N GLY A 50 17.92 -6.75 -11.96
CA GLY A 50 16.86 -7.71 -11.62
C GLY A 50 17.09 -8.37 -10.25
N ALA A 51 18.32 -8.81 -9.99
CA ALA A 51 18.71 -9.41 -8.72
C ALA A 51 18.60 -8.42 -7.54
N LEU A 52 19.03 -7.17 -7.71
CA LEU A 52 18.90 -6.11 -6.69
C LEU A 52 17.43 -5.85 -6.33
N LEU A 53 16.55 -5.79 -7.33
CA LEU A 53 15.12 -5.58 -7.14
C LEU A 53 14.47 -6.76 -6.39
N ILE A 54 14.78 -8.00 -6.77
CA ILE A 54 14.27 -9.20 -6.09
C ILE A 54 14.77 -9.26 -4.64
N ALA A 55 16.05 -8.96 -4.40
CA ALA A 55 16.59 -8.86 -3.04
C ALA A 55 15.86 -7.76 -2.24
N GLY A 56 15.60 -6.60 -2.85
CA GLY A 56 14.80 -5.53 -2.27
C GLY A 56 13.37 -5.98 -1.92
N ALA A 57 12.73 -6.79 -2.76
CA ALA A 57 11.41 -7.36 -2.51
C ALA A 57 11.40 -8.30 -1.30
N VAL A 58 12.41 -9.17 -1.19
CA VAL A 58 12.58 -10.07 -0.04
C VAL A 58 12.77 -9.27 1.24
N PHE A 59 13.69 -8.30 1.25
CA PHE A 59 13.99 -7.51 2.44
C PHE A 59 12.80 -6.66 2.89
N ASN A 60 12.04 -6.06 1.97
CA ASN A 60 10.82 -5.32 2.33
C ASN A 60 9.71 -6.25 2.83
N SER A 61 9.61 -7.48 2.32
CA SER A 61 8.69 -8.50 2.88
C SER A 61 9.06 -8.85 4.33
N VAL A 62 10.36 -9.00 4.62
CA VAL A 62 10.85 -9.21 5.99
C VAL A 62 10.53 -7.99 6.88
N ARG A 63 10.71 -6.76 6.39
CA ARG A 63 10.29 -5.55 7.13
C ARG A 63 8.82 -5.57 7.47
N LEU A 64 7.97 -5.93 6.51
CA LEU A 64 6.53 -6.02 6.71
C LEU A 64 6.17 -7.06 7.78
N ALA A 65 6.80 -8.24 7.75
CA ALA A 65 6.59 -9.30 8.75
C ALA A 65 7.03 -8.88 10.17
N ARG A 66 8.05 -8.03 10.29
CA ARG A 66 8.52 -7.45 11.56
C ARG A 66 7.54 -6.44 12.16
N TRP A 67 6.52 -5.99 11.42
CA TRP A 67 5.57 -4.97 11.88
C TRP A 67 4.28 -5.54 12.47
N ALA A 68 4.18 -6.86 12.63
CA ALA A 68 3.05 -7.53 13.29
C ALA A 68 1.66 -7.16 12.71
N GLY A 69 1.59 -6.90 11.40
CA GLY A 69 0.36 -6.47 10.73
C GLY A 69 -0.77 -7.50 10.78
N ASP A 70 -0.41 -8.78 10.84
CA ASP A 70 -1.33 -9.91 11.07
C ASP A 70 -2.17 -9.75 12.34
N ARG A 71 -1.67 -9.03 13.36
CA ARG A 71 -2.39 -8.79 14.61
C ARG A 71 -3.36 -7.62 14.55
N THR A 72 -3.42 -6.89 13.42
CA THR A 72 -4.21 -5.66 13.26
C THR A 72 -5.53 -5.86 12.53
N LEU A 73 -5.97 -7.11 12.33
CA LEU A 73 -7.22 -7.46 11.65
C LEU A 73 -8.46 -6.81 12.28
N GLY A 74 -8.41 -6.48 13.57
CA GLY A 74 -9.47 -5.81 14.30
C GLY A 74 -9.64 -4.31 13.99
N ASP A 75 -8.66 -3.66 13.36
CA ASP A 75 -8.74 -2.25 12.96
C ASP A 75 -8.44 -2.07 11.47
N PRO A 76 -9.47 -1.91 10.63
CA PRO A 76 -9.29 -1.73 9.19
C PRO A 76 -8.45 -0.50 8.82
N LEU A 77 -8.41 0.56 9.65
CA LEU A 77 -7.58 1.74 9.40
C LEU A 77 -6.08 1.44 9.57
N VAL A 78 -5.74 0.46 10.40
CA VAL A 78 -4.35 0.02 10.61
C VAL A 78 -4.00 -1.11 9.63
N LEU A 79 -4.92 -2.04 9.40
CA LEU A 79 -4.74 -3.16 8.47
C LEU A 79 -4.43 -2.67 7.05
N ILE A 80 -5.16 -1.66 6.55
CA ILE A 80 -4.97 -1.14 5.19
C ILE A 80 -3.55 -0.61 4.95
N LEU A 81 -2.86 -0.12 5.99
CA LEU A 81 -1.48 0.35 5.86
C LEU A 81 -0.53 -0.80 5.51
N HIS A 82 -0.75 -1.98 6.07
CA HIS A 82 0.03 -3.18 5.75
C HIS A 82 -0.34 -3.70 4.37
N ILE A 83 -1.63 -3.78 4.04
CA ILE A 83 -2.10 -4.19 2.72
C ILE A 83 -1.51 -3.28 1.63
N ALA A 84 -1.55 -1.96 1.83
CA ALA A 84 -0.93 -1.01 0.91
C ALA A 84 0.59 -1.23 0.81
N PHE A 85 1.26 -1.50 1.94
CA PHE A 85 2.70 -1.74 1.93
C PHE A 85 3.08 -3.05 1.22
N VAL A 86 2.25 -4.10 1.18
CA VAL A 86 2.50 -5.35 0.43
C VAL A 86 2.81 -5.07 -1.04
N PHE A 87 2.21 -4.04 -1.62
CA PHE A 87 2.43 -3.69 -3.02
C PHE A 87 3.83 -3.13 -3.30
N ALA A 88 4.56 -2.63 -2.29
CA ALA A 88 5.93 -2.15 -2.47
C ALA A 88 6.93 -3.31 -2.77
N PRO A 89 7.06 -4.37 -1.95
CA PRO A 89 7.85 -5.53 -2.33
C PRO A 89 7.28 -6.25 -3.56
N LEU A 90 5.96 -6.27 -3.77
CA LEU A 90 5.39 -6.83 -4.99
C LEU A 90 5.83 -6.07 -6.24
N GLY A 91 5.84 -4.73 -6.21
CA GLY A 91 6.32 -3.91 -7.33
C GLY A 91 7.80 -4.15 -7.62
N LEU A 92 8.64 -4.26 -6.57
CA LEU A 92 10.06 -4.61 -6.72
C LEU A 92 10.22 -6.00 -7.33
N LEU A 93 9.44 -6.98 -6.88
CA LEU A 93 9.46 -8.34 -7.42
C LEU A 93 9.07 -8.35 -8.90
N LEU A 94 7.96 -7.72 -9.28
CA LEU A 94 7.49 -7.67 -10.67
C LEU A 94 8.48 -6.91 -11.57
N ALA A 95 9.06 -5.82 -11.09
CA ALA A 95 10.11 -5.09 -11.81
C ALA A 95 11.36 -5.96 -12.01
N GLY A 96 11.78 -6.71 -10.99
CA GLY A 96 12.92 -7.65 -11.11
C GLY A 96 12.62 -8.82 -12.05
N LEU A 97 11.42 -9.40 -11.97
CA LEU A 97 10.98 -10.48 -12.86
C LEU A 97 10.82 -10.03 -14.31
N THR A 98 10.50 -8.76 -14.55
CA THR A 98 10.51 -8.19 -15.91
C THR A 98 11.90 -8.32 -16.55
N VAL A 99 12.97 -8.18 -15.77
CA VAL A 99 14.35 -8.33 -16.27
C VAL A 99 14.68 -9.79 -16.57
N LEU A 100 14.26 -10.70 -15.69
CA LEU A 100 14.58 -12.13 -15.81
C LEU A 100 13.70 -12.87 -16.83
N ALA A 101 12.47 -12.42 -17.02
CA ALA A 101 11.47 -13.02 -17.90
C ALA A 101 10.64 -11.96 -18.64
N PRO A 102 11.27 -11.12 -19.49
CA PRO A 102 10.61 -9.97 -20.14
C PRO A 102 9.45 -10.36 -21.05
N GLY A 103 9.41 -11.59 -21.58
CA GLY A 103 8.29 -12.11 -22.37
C GLY A 103 7.09 -12.57 -21.54
N VAL A 104 7.22 -12.68 -20.21
CA VAL A 104 6.19 -13.18 -19.30
C VAL A 104 5.66 -12.09 -18.38
N VAL A 105 6.54 -11.24 -17.86
CA VAL A 105 6.18 -10.16 -16.92
C VAL A 105 6.45 -8.81 -17.57
N PRO A 106 5.40 -8.06 -17.97
CA PRO A 106 5.57 -6.73 -18.53
C PRO A 106 5.99 -5.71 -17.46
N ALA A 107 6.86 -4.76 -17.83
CA ALA A 107 7.31 -3.68 -16.94
C ALA A 107 6.16 -2.90 -16.29
N ALA A 108 5.05 -2.74 -17.02
CA ALA A 108 3.84 -2.08 -16.55
C ALA A 108 3.25 -2.71 -15.29
N ALA A 109 3.41 -4.03 -15.08
CA ALA A 109 2.92 -4.72 -13.89
C ALA A 109 3.60 -4.19 -12.61
N GLY A 110 4.93 -4.02 -12.64
CA GLY A 110 5.68 -3.42 -11.54
C GLY A 110 5.30 -1.96 -11.29
N ILE A 111 5.17 -1.17 -12.36
CA ILE A 111 4.75 0.24 -12.27
C ILE A 111 3.36 0.37 -11.63
N HIS A 112 2.40 -0.46 -12.03
CA HIS A 112 1.04 -0.42 -11.48
C HIS A 112 0.98 -0.92 -10.04
N ALA A 113 1.80 -1.91 -9.66
CA ALA A 113 1.95 -2.30 -8.27
C ALA A 113 2.48 -1.14 -7.40
N PHE A 114 3.47 -0.37 -7.87
CA PHE A 114 3.93 0.81 -7.15
C PHE A 114 2.88 1.93 -7.12
N ALA A 115 2.36 2.34 -8.26
CA ALA A 115 1.53 3.52 -8.38
C ALA A 115 0.12 3.32 -7.80
N VAL A 116 -0.56 2.25 -8.21
CA VAL A 116 -1.95 1.99 -7.78
C VAL A 116 -1.97 1.21 -6.47
N GLY A 117 -1.14 0.17 -6.37
CA GLY A 117 -1.05 -0.64 -5.17
C GLY A 117 -0.45 0.12 -3.99
N ALA A 118 0.83 0.49 -4.07
CA ALA A 118 1.52 1.06 -2.92
C ALA A 118 1.10 2.51 -2.67
N VAL A 119 1.25 3.38 -3.67
CA VAL A 119 1.03 4.83 -3.50
C VAL A 119 -0.45 5.16 -3.32
N ALA A 120 -1.32 4.76 -4.23
CA ALA A 120 -2.74 5.15 -4.14
C ALA A 120 -3.45 4.55 -2.91
N CYS A 121 -3.22 3.27 -2.59
CA CYS A 121 -3.81 2.68 -1.38
C CYS A 121 -3.26 3.33 -0.10
N MET A 122 -1.93 3.57 0.00
CA MET A 122 -1.33 4.21 1.17
C MET A 122 -1.86 5.64 1.34
N THR A 123 -1.98 6.37 0.25
CA THR A 123 -2.55 7.72 0.25
C THR A 123 -3.97 7.72 0.79
N LEU A 124 -4.86 6.86 0.28
CA LEU A 124 -6.23 6.75 0.81
C LEU A 124 -6.27 6.34 2.28
N ALA A 125 -5.41 5.41 2.70
CA ALA A 125 -5.31 4.99 4.10
C ALA A 125 -4.93 6.17 5.03
N VAL A 126 -3.88 6.91 4.67
CA VAL A 126 -3.39 8.06 5.46
C VAL A 126 -4.41 9.19 5.44
N MET A 127 -4.95 9.55 4.27
CA MET A 127 -5.96 10.59 4.12
C MET A 127 -7.21 10.29 4.96
N THR A 128 -7.71 9.06 4.93
CA THR A 128 -8.86 8.63 5.74
C THR A 128 -8.60 8.82 7.23
N ARG A 129 -7.47 8.32 7.72
CA ARG A 129 -7.11 8.41 9.14
C ARG A 129 -6.89 9.86 9.57
N ALA A 130 -6.22 10.66 8.75
CA ALA A 130 -5.98 12.08 8.98
C ALA A 130 -7.30 12.86 9.04
N SER A 131 -8.22 12.63 8.08
CA SER A 131 -9.54 13.28 8.08
C SER A 131 -10.30 13.02 9.36
N LEU A 132 -10.33 11.78 9.85
CA LEU A 132 -10.99 11.46 11.12
C LEU A 132 -10.31 12.15 12.32
N GLY A 133 -8.98 12.04 12.42
CA GLY A 133 -8.22 12.61 13.53
C GLY A 133 -8.26 14.15 13.60
N TYR A 134 -8.12 14.83 12.47
CA TYR A 134 -8.14 16.30 12.43
C TYR A 134 -9.56 16.88 12.62
N THR A 135 -10.59 16.16 12.19
CA THR A 135 -11.99 16.59 12.40
C THR A 135 -12.57 16.20 13.77
N GLY A 136 -11.77 15.57 14.64
CA GLY A 136 -12.17 15.20 16.00
C GLY A 136 -13.16 14.04 16.05
N ARG A 137 -13.16 13.18 15.03
CA ARG A 137 -14.05 12.02 14.94
C ARG A 137 -13.34 10.77 15.45
N GLU A 138 -14.16 9.79 15.83
CA GLU A 138 -13.66 8.47 16.22
C GLU A 138 -12.84 7.86 15.08
N LEU A 139 -11.69 7.28 15.44
CA LEU A 139 -10.79 6.59 14.50
C LEU A 139 -11.31 5.18 14.21
N ALA A 140 -12.47 5.10 13.58
CA ALA A 140 -13.12 3.85 13.22
C ALA A 140 -13.47 3.80 11.73
N ALA A 141 -13.29 2.63 11.12
CA ALA A 141 -13.68 2.38 9.72
C ALA A 141 -15.09 1.79 9.64
N GLY A 142 -16.07 2.64 9.34
CA GLY A 142 -17.45 2.20 9.04
C GLY A 142 -17.54 1.37 7.75
N ALA A 143 -18.76 0.96 7.38
CA ALA A 143 -18.99 0.18 6.15
C ALA A 143 -18.53 0.91 4.87
N GLY A 144 -18.81 2.22 4.76
CA GLY A 144 -18.37 3.04 3.62
C GLY A 144 -16.84 3.12 3.50
N THR A 145 -16.13 3.34 4.60
CA THR A 145 -14.66 3.36 4.63
C THR A 145 -14.07 2.01 4.20
N ARG A 146 -14.63 0.90 4.70
CA ARG A 146 -14.22 -0.44 4.31
C ARG A 146 -14.45 -0.70 2.82
N ALA A 147 -15.59 -0.25 2.28
CA ALA A 147 -15.88 -0.36 0.85
C ALA A 147 -14.87 0.43 -0.01
N ILE A 148 -14.48 1.64 0.40
CA ILE A 148 -13.42 2.42 -0.27
C ILE A 148 -12.09 1.65 -0.29
N PHE A 149 -11.68 1.08 0.84
CA PHE A 149 -10.43 0.30 0.94
C PHE A 149 -10.47 -0.96 0.09
N VAL A 150 -11.57 -1.70 0.11
CA VAL A 150 -11.74 -2.88 -0.74
C VAL A 150 -11.70 -2.49 -2.22
N ALA A 151 -12.40 -1.42 -2.61
CA ALA A 151 -12.43 -0.95 -3.98
C ALA A 151 -11.03 -0.58 -4.51
N ILE A 152 -10.23 0.19 -3.76
CA ILE A 152 -8.89 0.55 -4.22
C ILE A 152 -7.93 -0.64 -4.29
N VAL A 153 -8.02 -1.58 -3.35
CA VAL A 153 -7.19 -2.79 -3.36
C VAL A 153 -7.54 -3.67 -4.56
N ILE A 154 -8.82 -3.91 -4.83
CA ILE A 154 -9.25 -4.66 -6.01
C ILE A 154 -8.86 -3.92 -7.29
N ALA A 155 -9.01 -2.59 -7.33
CA ALA A 155 -8.55 -1.78 -8.46
C ALA A 155 -7.07 -2.01 -8.76
N ALA A 156 -6.20 -2.02 -7.73
CA ALA A 156 -4.78 -2.29 -7.88
C ALA A 156 -4.49 -3.70 -8.42
N ILE A 157 -5.14 -4.72 -7.85
CA ILE A 157 -4.97 -6.12 -8.30
C ILE A 157 -5.39 -6.26 -9.76
N LEU A 158 -6.56 -5.73 -10.14
CA LEU A 158 -7.05 -5.79 -11.52
C LEU A 158 -6.17 -4.98 -12.47
N ARG A 159 -5.55 -3.87 -12.01
CA ARG A 159 -4.62 -3.09 -12.82
C ARG A 159 -3.36 -3.89 -13.17
N ILE A 160 -2.82 -4.62 -12.19
CA ILE A 160 -1.67 -5.52 -12.39
C ILE A 160 -2.07 -6.68 -13.30
N ALA A 161 -3.24 -7.30 -13.05
CA ALA A 161 -3.74 -8.40 -13.88
C ALA A 161 -3.97 -7.98 -15.34
N ALA A 162 -4.52 -6.78 -15.58
CA ALA A 162 -4.71 -6.23 -16.92
C ALA A 162 -3.37 -6.05 -17.66
N ALA A 163 -2.30 -5.68 -16.96
CA ALA A 163 -0.97 -5.60 -17.57
C ALA A 163 -0.43 -6.97 -17.98
N MET A 164 -0.75 -8.03 -17.22
CA MET A 164 -0.33 -9.41 -17.51
C MET A 164 -1.21 -10.08 -18.59
N ALA A 165 -2.43 -9.60 -18.80
CA ALA A 165 -3.41 -10.18 -19.73
C ALA A 165 -3.95 -9.12 -20.72
N PRO A 166 -3.15 -8.70 -21.72
CA PRO A 166 -3.55 -7.66 -22.67
C PRO A 166 -4.80 -8.00 -23.49
N GLY A 167 -5.14 -9.30 -23.62
CA GLY A 167 -6.38 -9.75 -24.26
C GLY A 167 -7.66 -9.60 -23.43
N ALA A 168 -7.58 -9.06 -22.20
CA ALA A 168 -8.71 -8.92 -21.30
C ALA A 168 -8.97 -7.44 -20.93
N PRO A 169 -9.41 -6.58 -21.88
CA PRO A 169 -9.60 -5.15 -21.65
C PRO A 169 -10.64 -4.84 -20.56
N ILE A 170 -11.55 -5.78 -20.27
CA ILE A 170 -12.51 -5.66 -19.18
C ILE A 170 -11.84 -5.46 -17.82
N LEU A 171 -10.67 -6.10 -17.57
CA LEU A 171 -9.93 -5.94 -16.31
C LEU A 171 -9.50 -4.49 -16.10
N LEU A 172 -9.08 -3.83 -17.17
CA LEU A 172 -8.71 -2.42 -17.16
C LEU A 172 -9.91 -1.52 -16.84
N HIS A 173 -11.05 -1.74 -17.50
CA HIS A 173 -12.25 -0.92 -17.28
C HIS A 173 -12.80 -1.07 -15.85
N VAL A 174 -12.85 -2.31 -15.34
CA VAL A 174 -13.29 -2.56 -13.96
C VAL A 174 -12.31 -1.98 -12.95
N SER A 175 -11.00 -2.11 -13.19
CA SER A 175 -9.96 -1.47 -12.37
C SER A 175 -10.17 0.06 -12.30
N ALA A 176 -10.39 0.71 -13.45
CA ALA A 176 -10.62 2.14 -13.53
C ALA A 176 -11.90 2.57 -12.80
N ALA A 177 -13.01 1.84 -12.98
CA ALA A 177 -14.27 2.12 -12.31
C ALA A 177 -14.15 2.01 -10.78
N LEU A 178 -13.46 0.98 -10.28
CA LEU A 178 -13.22 0.79 -8.84
C LEU A 178 -12.28 1.87 -8.27
N TRP A 179 -11.25 2.27 -9.03
CA TRP A 179 -10.37 3.37 -8.64
C TRP A 179 -11.16 4.67 -8.48
N VAL A 180 -11.98 5.03 -9.47
CA VAL A 180 -12.85 6.21 -9.41
C VAL A 180 -13.80 6.12 -8.23
N THR A 181 -14.44 4.96 -8.03
CA THR A 181 -15.36 4.72 -6.92
C THR A 181 -14.66 4.93 -5.56
N ALA A 182 -13.42 4.47 -5.39
CA ALA A 182 -12.69 4.65 -4.14
C ALA A 182 -12.38 6.13 -3.85
N PHE A 183 -11.87 6.87 -4.84
CA PHE A 183 -11.50 8.28 -4.66
C PHE A 183 -12.71 9.21 -4.56
N VAL A 184 -13.73 9.01 -5.41
CA VAL A 184 -14.99 9.76 -5.32
C VAL A 184 -15.70 9.42 -4.01
N GLY A 185 -15.73 8.14 -3.63
CA GLY A 185 -16.24 7.71 -2.33
C GLY A 185 -15.54 8.45 -1.19
N TYR A 186 -14.20 8.48 -1.18
CA TYR A 186 -13.47 9.26 -0.19
C TYR A 186 -13.89 10.74 -0.18
N ALA A 187 -13.94 11.38 -1.35
CA ALA A 187 -14.31 12.79 -1.46
C ALA A 187 -15.73 13.07 -0.90
N VAL A 188 -16.69 12.20 -1.19
CA VAL A 188 -18.08 12.32 -0.71
C VAL A 188 -18.17 12.08 0.80
N PHE A 189 -17.57 10.99 1.30
CA PHE A 189 -17.67 10.63 2.72
C PHE A 189 -16.88 11.58 3.63
N PHE A 190 -15.66 11.97 3.24
CA PHE A 190 -14.75 12.73 4.09
C PHE A 190 -14.66 14.21 3.74
N GLY A 191 -14.95 14.61 2.50
CA GLY A 191 -14.85 16.00 2.04
C GLY A 191 -15.72 16.94 2.88
N GLY A 192 -16.98 16.58 3.11
CA GLY A 192 -17.87 17.37 3.97
C GLY A 192 -17.45 17.40 5.45
N MET A 193 -16.61 16.47 5.91
CA MET A 193 -16.06 16.52 7.27
C MET A 193 -14.95 17.56 7.37
N LEU A 194 -14.14 17.71 6.31
CA LEU A 194 -12.99 18.62 6.25
C LEU A 194 -13.41 20.08 6.10
N THR A 195 -14.59 20.36 5.56
CA THR A 195 -15.13 21.71 5.39
C THR A 195 -15.94 22.20 6.60
N ARG A 196 -16.12 21.35 7.62
CA ARG A 196 -16.88 21.69 8.83
C ARG A 196 -15.94 21.91 10.01
N PRO A 197 -16.33 22.72 11.01
CA PRO A 197 -15.56 22.88 12.23
C PRO A 197 -15.26 21.53 12.89
N ARG A 198 -14.08 21.42 13.50
CA ARG A 198 -13.67 20.25 14.27
C ARG A 198 -14.73 19.94 15.34
N ARG A 199 -15.16 18.68 15.45
CA ARG A 199 -16.06 18.26 16.53
C ARG A 199 -15.34 18.43 17.87
N GLN A 200 -15.95 19.16 18.79
CA GLN A 200 -15.51 19.18 20.17
C GLN A 200 -15.88 17.84 20.81
N ALA A 201 -14.99 17.30 21.64
CA ALA A 201 -15.33 16.15 22.47
C ALA A 201 -16.50 16.56 23.37
N ARG A 202 -17.57 15.76 23.38
CA ARG A 202 -18.67 15.98 24.31
C ARG A 202 -18.16 15.55 25.69
N ASN A 203 -18.02 16.52 26.61
CA ASN A 203 -17.67 16.27 28.01
C ASN A 203 -18.65 15.29 28.66
#